data_AF-A0A258C3S5-F1
#
_entry.id   AF-A0A258C3S5-F1
#
_cell.length_a   1.000
_cell.length_b   1.000
_cell.length_c   1.000
_cell.angle_alpha   90.00
_cell.angle_beta   90.00
_cell.angle_gamma   90.00
#
_symmetry.space_group_name_H-M   'P 1'
#
loop_
_entity.id
_entity.type
_entity.pdbx_description
1 polymer ?
#
loop_
_entity_poly.entity_id
_entity_poly.type
_entity_poly.pdbx_seq_one_letter_code
_entity_poly.pdbx_strand_id
1 'polypeptide(L)'
;MEGFWLQWLGILGELNKPDGLGYLLVMLFPAFLLLEVPCNLVILFGVLRWFVRKPFVLPEGNSYLPRVSCIITCYSEGRDVQTTLLSLCEQTYRGEVEMIPVVDGAAVNCSTMRAR
;
A
#
# COMPACT_ATOMS: atom_id res chain seq x y z
N MET A 1 -38.10 2.74 35.34
CA MET A 1 -38.17 1.64 34.37
C MET A 1 -39.39 1.75 33.46
N GLU A 2 -40.55 2.19 33.94
CA GLU A 2 -41.77 2.44 33.13
C GLU A 2 -41.60 3.46 31.98
N GLY A 3 -40.87 4.55 32.21
CA GLY A 3 -40.67 5.61 31.20
C GLY A 3 -39.86 5.17 29.97
N PHE A 4 -38.95 4.21 30.13
CA PHE A 4 -38.17 3.66 29.01
C PHE A 4 -39.07 2.86 28.07
N TRP A 5 -39.98 2.04 28.61
CA TRP A 5 -40.93 1.27 27.83
C TRP A 5 -41.94 2.15 27.10
N LEU A 6 -42.43 3.22 27.73
CA LEU A 6 -43.32 4.19 27.09
C LEU A 6 -42.64 4.95 25.95
N GLN A 7 -41.36 5.30 26.12
CA GLN A 7 -40.57 5.95 25.08
C GLN A 7 -40.30 5.01 23.89
N TRP A 8 -40.00 3.74 24.17
CA TRP A 8 -39.86 2.71 23.13
C TRP A 8 -41.17 2.42 22.38
N LEU A 9 -42.30 2.37 23.08
CA LEU A 9 -43.62 2.23 22.46
C LEU A 9 -43.99 3.44 21.60
N GLY A 10 -43.61 4.66 22.02
CA GLY A 10 -43.77 5.87 21.22
C GLY A 10 -42.94 5.87 19.93
N ILE A 11 -41.68 5.43 20.01
CA ILE A 11 -40.79 5.29 18.84
C ILE A 11 -41.31 4.22 17.86
N LEU A 12 -41.82 3.10 18.37
CA LEU A 12 -42.45 2.05 17.56
C LEU A 12 -43.77 2.52 16.93
N GLY A 13 -44.53 3.38 17.62
CA GLY A 13 -45.76 3.99 17.11
C GLY A 13 -45.53 5.01 15.99
N GLU A 14 -44.47 5.81 16.08
CA GLU A 14 -44.06 6.74 15.01
C GLU A 14 -43.48 6.00 13.79
N LEU A 15 -42.96 4.79 13.96
CA LEU A 15 -42.49 3.93 12.87
C LEU A 15 -43.60 3.47 11.92
N ASN A 16 -44.85 3.40 12.41
CA ASN A 16 -46.02 2.92 11.66
C ASN A 16 -46.77 4.06 10.94
N LYS A 17 -46.35 5.32 11.12
CA LYS A 17 -46.86 6.46 10.35
C LYS A 17 -46.09 6.61 9.03
N PRO A 18 -46.77 6.91 7.92
CA PRO A 18 -46.13 7.02 6.60
C PRO A 18 -45.02 8.09 6.53
N ASP A 19 -45.10 9.14 7.35
CA ASP A 19 -44.14 10.25 7.37
C ASP A 19 -43.12 10.17 8.52
N GLY A 20 -43.31 9.24 9.47
CA GLY A 20 -42.54 9.18 10.72
C GLY A 20 -41.09 8.69 10.53
N LEU A 21 -40.85 7.85 9.53
CA LEU A 21 -39.51 7.41 9.16
C LEU A 21 -38.62 8.59 8.70
N GLY A 22 -39.18 9.51 7.92
CA GLY A 22 -38.47 10.70 7.46
C GLY A 22 -38.08 11.63 8.61
N TYR A 23 -39.00 11.83 9.57
CA TYR A 23 -38.73 12.65 10.76
C TYR A 23 -37.63 12.06 11.65
N LEU A 24 -37.66 10.75 11.87
CA LEU A 24 -36.62 10.05 12.65
C LEU A 24 -35.25 10.14 11.96
N LEU A 25 -35.21 10.01 10.63
CA LEU A 25 -33.98 10.20 9.87
C LEU A 25 -33.44 11.62 10.00
N VAL A 26 -34.27 12.65 9.81
CA VAL A 26 -33.85 14.06 9.95
C VAL A 26 -33.35 14.38 11.36
N MET A 27 -33.91 13.75 12.39
CA MET A 27 -33.49 13.93 13.78
C MET A 27 -32.16 13.23 14.10
N LEU A 28 -31.93 12.02 13.57
CA LEU A 28 -30.72 11.23 13.83
C LEU A 28 -29.54 11.60 12.92
N PHE A 29 -29.83 12.12 11.72
CA PHE A 29 -28.85 12.45 10.70
C PHE A 29 -27.75 13.44 11.16
N PRO A 30 -28.05 14.52 11.91
CA PRO A 30 -27.03 15.42 12.44
C PRO A 30 -26.06 14.73 13.41
N ALA A 31 -26.57 13.81 14.24
CA ALA A 31 -25.75 13.05 15.17
C ALA A 31 -24.84 12.04 14.44
N PHE A 32 -25.36 11.42 13.38
CA PHE A 32 -24.58 10.51 12.55
C PHE A 32 -23.47 11.24 11.80
N LEU A 33 -23.76 12.40 11.20
CA LEU A 33 -22.76 13.25 10.55
C LEU A 33 -21.65 13.71 11.50
N LEU A 34 -21.99 14.07 12.74
CA LEU A 34 -21.00 14.47 13.74
C LEU A 34 -19.97 13.38 14.06
N LEU A 35 -20.31 12.10 13.85
CA LEU A 35 -19.40 10.98 14.06
C LEU A 35 -18.74 10.51 12.75
N GLU A 36 -19.51 10.44 11.67
CA GLU A 36 -19.04 9.95 10.39
C GLU A 36 -18.04 10.92 9.72
N VAL A 37 -18.27 12.24 9.82
CA VAL A 37 -17.41 13.23 9.19
C VAL A 37 -16.00 13.24 9.82
N PRO A 38 -15.82 13.31 11.16
CA PRO A 38 -14.48 13.24 11.76
C PRO A 38 -13.75 11.93 11.44
N CYS A 39 -14.45 10.79 11.45
CA CYS A 39 -13.86 9.50 11.09
C CYS A 39 -13.32 9.51 9.66
N ASN A 40 -14.10 10.02 8.70
CA ASN A 40 -13.66 10.15 7.31
C ASN A 40 -12.50 11.14 7.15
N LEU A 41 -12.49 12.23 7.91
CA LEU A 41 -11.38 13.19 7.91
C LEU A 41 -10.08 12.54 8.39
N VAL A 42 -10.10 11.72 9.44
CA VAL A 42 -8.92 11.00 9.92
C VAL A 42 -8.36 10.07 8.82
N ILE A 43 -9.23 9.34 8.14
CA ILE A 43 -8.83 8.46 7.02
C ILE A 43 -8.22 9.30 5.88
N LEU A 44 -8.89 10.38 5.48
CA LEU A 44 -8.43 11.28 4.42
C LEU A 44 -7.07 11.90 4.76
N PHE A 45 -6.90 12.42 5.98
CA PHE A 45 -5.63 12.97 6.45
C PHE A 45 -4.54 11.90 6.54
N GLY A 46 -4.87 10.66 6.91
CA GLY A 46 -3.94 9.53 6.92
C GLY A 46 -3.42 9.20 5.52
N VAL A 47 -4.32 9.11 4.54
CA VAL A 47 -3.98 8.89 3.13
C VAL A 47 -3.18 10.07 2.57
N LEU A 48 -3.63 11.30 2.82
CA LEU A 48 -2.92 12.50 2.38
C LEU A 48 -1.53 12.60 3.01
N ARG A 49 -1.41 12.34 4.31
CA ARG A 49 -0.13 12.27 5.01
C ARG A 49 0.76 11.18 4.43
N TRP A 50 0.22 10.03 4.05
CA TRP A 50 0.97 8.97 3.38
C TRP A 50 1.43 9.41 1.98
N PHE A 51 0.60 10.11 1.20
CA PHE A 51 0.99 10.67 -0.09
C PHE A 51 2.09 11.73 0.04
N VAL A 52 1.96 12.65 1.00
CA VAL A 52 2.96 13.70 1.28
C VAL A 52 4.24 13.11 1.87
N ARG A 53 4.11 12.09 2.72
CA ARG A 53 5.22 11.26 3.22
C ARG A 53 5.46 10.06 2.31
N LYS A 54 5.43 10.23 0.99
CA LYS A 54 6.24 9.37 0.12
C LYS A 54 7.60 10.04 -0.01
N PRO A 55 8.57 9.84 0.90
CA PRO A 55 9.92 10.24 0.61
C PRO A 55 10.49 9.15 -0.29
N PHE A 56 10.58 9.43 -1.59
CA PHE A 56 11.71 8.96 -2.40
C PHE A 56 13.01 9.69 -1.97
N VAL A 57 13.09 10.16 -0.72
CA VAL A 57 14.17 10.97 -0.19
C VAL A 57 14.82 10.11 0.88
N LEU A 58 15.92 9.47 0.47
CA LEU A 58 16.87 8.86 1.39
C LEU A 58 17.22 9.89 2.47
N PRO A 59 17.44 9.46 3.73
CA PRO A 59 17.81 10.38 4.81
C PRO A 59 18.95 11.31 4.37
N GLU A 60 18.80 12.62 4.60
CA GLU A 60 19.73 13.69 4.16
C GLU A 60 21.14 13.60 4.78
N GLY A 61 21.49 12.51 5.46
CA GLY A 61 22.74 12.33 6.18
C GLY A 61 23.79 11.44 5.52
N ASN A 62 23.49 10.75 4.41
CA ASN A 62 24.46 9.84 3.78
C ASN A 62 24.57 10.08 2.28
N SER A 63 25.25 11.18 1.90
CA SER A 63 25.63 11.46 0.51
C SER A 63 26.73 10.53 -0.02
N TYR A 64 27.16 9.55 0.79
CA TYR A 64 28.11 8.53 0.37
C TYR A 64 27.40 7.47 -0.48
N LEU A 65 27.65 7.51 -1.78
CA LEU A 65 27.16 6.58 -2.78
C LEU A 65 28.32 5.68 -3.22
N PRO A 66 28.58 4.56 -2.50
CA PRO A 66 29.65 3.66 -2.91
C PRO A 66 29.36 3.04 -4.28
N ARG A 67 30.42 2.72 -5.03
CA ARG A 67 30.31 1.86 -6.21
C ARG A 67 30.04 0.43 -5.70
N VAL A 68 28.98 -0.20 -6.19
CA VAL A 68 28.58 -1.55 -5.79
C VAL A 68 28.83 -2.48 -6.95
N SER A 69 29.64 -3.52 -6.75
CA SER A 69 29.85 -4.58 -7.73
C SER A 69 29.09 -5.83 -7.32
N CYS A 70 28.07 -6.19 -8.09
CA CYS A 70 27.24 -7.37 -7.90
C CYS A 70 27.79 -8.52 -8.75
N ILE A 71 28.37 -9.52 -8.10
CA ILE A 71 28.82 -10.76 -8.74
C ILE A 71 27.65 -11.74 -8.71
N ILE A 72 27.21 -12.19 -9.88
CA ILE A 72 26.08 -13.10 -10.05
C ILE A 72 26.65 -14.42 -10.51
N THR A 73 26.74 -15.39 -9.62
CA THR A 73 27.19 -16.74 -9.96
C THR A 73 26.03 -17.51 -10.58
N CYS A 74 26.16 -17.89 -11.84
CA CYS A 74 25.15 -18.61 -12.59
C CYS A 74 25.53 -20.09 -12.75
N TYR A 75 24.80 -20.99 -12.09
CA TYR A 75 24.90 -22.43 -12.26
C TYR A 75 23.58 -23.01 -12.77
N SER A 76 23.51 -23.31 -14.06
CA SER A 76 22.36 -23.97 -14.71
C SER A 76 21.00 -23.28 -14.51
N GLU A 77 20.94 -21.97 -14.24
CA GLU A 77 19.65 -21.26 -14.10
C GLU A 77 18.98 -20.92 -15.44
N GLY A 78 19.69 -21.04 -16.58
CA GLY A 78 19.12 -20.82 -17.89
C GLY A 78 18.59 -19.39 -18.07
N ARG A 79 17.28 -19.25 -18.34
CA ARG A 79 16.62 -17.95 -18.56
C ARG A 79 16.38 -17.16 -17.26
N ASP A 80 16.45 -17.80 -16.10
CA ASP A 80 16.16 -17.13 -14.82
C ASP A 80 17.26 -16.10 -14.45
N VAL A 81 18.45 -16.24 -15.05
CA VAL A 81 19.51 -15.22 -15.00
C VAL A 81 19.02 -13.88 -15.56
N GLN A 82 18.20 -13.90 -16.62
CA GLN A 82 17.67 -12.68 -17.24
C GLN A 82 16.75 -11.93 -16.28
N THR A 83 15.90 -12.65 -15.56
CA THR A 83 15.00 -12.07 -14.53
C THR A 83 15.82 -11.41 -13.42
N THR A 84 16.89 -12.07 -12.99
CA THR A 84 17.81 -11.53 -11.96
C THR A 84 18.49 -10.25 -12.45
N LEU A 85 19.03 -10.24 -13.67
CA LEU A 85 19.62 -9.05 -14.28
C LEU A 85 18.61 -7.90 -14.42
N LEU A 86 17.38 -8.20 -14.86
CA LEU A 86 16.31 -7.20 -14.98
C LEU A 86 15.96 -6.59 -13.61
N SER A 87 15.83 -7.42 -12.58
CA SER A 87 15.56 -6.93 -11.21
C SER A 87 16.68 -6.04 -10.65
N LEU A 88 17.92 -6.24 -11.10
CA LEU A 88 19.07 -5.40 -10.74
C LEU A 88 19.04 -4.06 -11.51
N CYS A 89 18.59 -4.07 -12.77
CA CYS A 89 18.36 -2.85 -13.55
C CYS A 89 17.21 -2.00 -12.99
N GLU A 90 16.21 -2.61 -12.35
CA GLU A 90 15.06 -1.92 -11.75
C GLU A 90 15.38 -1.29 -10.37
N GLN A 91 16.58 -1.51 -9.83
CA GLN A 91 16.95 -0.96 -8.53
C GLN A 91 16.97 0.58 -8.54
N THR A 92 16.37 1.19 -7.53
CA THR A 92 16.36 2.66 -7.35
C THR A 92 17.64 3.19 -6.69
N TYR A 93 18.74 2.46 -6.80
CA TYR A 93 20.03 2.86 -6.23
C TYR A 93 20.59 4.05 -7.02
N ARG A 94 20.99 5.12 -6.33
CA ARG A 94 21.44 6.38 -6.97
C ARG A 94 22.92 6.36 -7.36
N GLY A 95 23.69 5.37 -6.89
CA GLY A 95 25.12 5.22 -7.19
C GLY A 95 25.37 4.25 -8.35
N GLU A 96 26.64 4.01 -8.66
CA GLU A 96 27.01 3.09 -9.73
C GLU A 96 26.87 1.63 -9.27
N VAL A 97 26.20 0.82 -10.10
CA VAL A 97 26.12 -0.64 -9.95
C VAL A 97 26.86 -1.29 -11.12
N GLU A 98 27.87 -2.09 -10.81
CA GLU A 98 28.57 -2.94 -11.76
C GLU A 98 28.02 -4.37 -11.63
N MET A 99 27.59 -4.98 -12.74
CA MET A 99 27.05 -6.34 -12.76
C MET A 99 28.02 -7.30 -13.46
N ILE A 100 28.43 -8.36 -12.76
CA ILE A 100 29.38 -9.36 -13.26
C ILE A 100 28.72 -10.74 -13.20
N PRO A 101 28.02 -11.17 -14.27
CA PRO A 101 27.49 -12.52 -14.34
C PRO A 101 28.61 -13.51 -14.69
N VAL A 102 28.83 -14.48 -13.81
CA VAL A 102 29.82 -15.55 -13.87
C VAL A 102 29.11 -16.86 -14.17
N VAL A 103 29.19 -17.35 -15.40
CA VAL A 103 28.54 -18.62 -15.78
C VAL A 103 29.50 -19.77 -15.56
N ASP A 104 29.16 -20.66 -14.62
CA ASP A 104 29.89 -21.89 -14.40
C ASP A 104 29.59 -22.90 -15.52
N GLY A 105 30.62 -23.57 -16.02
CA GLY A 105 30.49 -24.56 -17.09
C GLY A 105 29.91 -24.01 -18.40
N ALA A 106 30.25 -22.77 -18.79
CA ALA A 106 29.73 -22.06 -19.98
C ALA A 106 29.70 -22.89 -21.29
N ALA A 107 30.66 -23.80 -21.48
CA ALA A 107 30.72 -24.68 -22.66
C ALA A 107 29.63 -25.75 -22.68
N VAL A 108 29.15 -26.19 -21.51
CA VAL A 108 28.07 -27.17 -21.34
C VAL A 108 26.72 -26.47 -21.20
N ASN A 109 26.72 -25.32 -20.51
CA ASN A 109 25.53 -24.56 -20.15
C ASN A 109 25.23 -23.42 -21.15
N CYS A 110 25.06 -23.80 -22.42
CA CYS A 110 24.80 -22.88 -23.52
C CYS A 110 23.51 -22.07 -23.36
N SER A 111 22.51 -22.62 -22.66
CA SER A 111 21.23 -21.95 -22.39
C SER A 111 21.41 -20.74 -21.48
N THR A 112 22.26 -20.84 -20.47
CA THR A 112 22.57 -19.75 -19.53
C THR A 112 23.52 -18.73 -20.15
N MET A 113 24.50 -19.18 -20.95
CA MET A 113 25.39 -18.27 -21.70
C MET A 113 24.67 -17.38 -22.70
N ARG A 114 23.63 -17.91 -23.35
CA ARG A 114 22.84 -17.16 -24.35
C ARG A 114 21.80 -16.23 -23.71
N ALA A 115 21.59 -16.33 -22.39
CA ALA A 115 20.61 -15.53 -21.65
C ALA A 115 21.23 -14.30 -20.94
N ARG A 116 22.56 -14.16 -20.96
CA ARG A 116 23.30 -12.95 -20.56
C ARG A 116 23.13 -11.84 -21.59
#